data_AF-A0A2I0UY21-F1
#
_entry.id   AF-A0A2I0UY21-F1
#
_cell.length_a   1.000
_cell.length_b   1.000
_cell.length_c   1.000
_cell.angle_alpha   90.00
_cell.angle_beta   90.00
_cell.angle_gamma   90.00
#
_symmetry.space_group_name_H-M   'P 1'
#
loop_
_entity.id
_entity.type
_entity.pdbx_description
1 polymer ?
#
loop_
_entity_poly.entity_id
_entity_poly.type
_entity_poly.pdbx_seq_one_letter_code
_entity_poly.pdbx_strand_id
1 'polypeptide(L)'
;MYKIGIDVGGTNTDAILLDHNSQLIYSVKSPTSLDIKTGIEKSLQQLLKGANIDKAKITHAMLGTTQCTNAIVERKKLAKVGVIRLGYPATASVLPYTAWPADMIDQLSGHYAIAHGGYEYDGQLLSALNREEIKKLLEEWHDQVESIAIVGVFSSIKNDQELQVREWIQEVYGEEFPISCSSLIGSVGLIERENATILNAALCKVIETTTEGFVQALQTEGIFNVDVYLCQNDGTLMSIDYAKQFPILTIACGPTNSIRGASYLSQIQNTMVLDVGGTTSDIGVLQDGFPRESSVAVEVGDIRTNFRMPDIISVGLGGGSIVRVNGDKITVGPDSVGYQISEEALVFGGSTLTTTDIAVRLGLAEVGDPTLVAHLDEAFAKAVQQEISSLLGQAIDKMKTSSEDVSLVLVGGGGIIVPEQIRGVSTIVKNEYGGVANAIGASIAQISGQYEQIYIYAKEPREESLKDAQSKAVKQAVLAGAIQETIELVEVEETPLAYHPENATRLKVKVVGKMV
;
A
#
# COMPACT_ATOMS: atom_id res chain seq x y z
N MET A 1 -18.30 14.72 16.81
CA MET A 1 -16.95 14.71 16.20
C MET A 1 -17.05 13.97 14.89
N TYR A 2 -16.28 14.38 13.89
CA TYR A 2 -16.31 13.83 12.54
C TYR A 2 -14.91 13.40 12.10
N LYS A 3 -14.89 12.42 11.20
CA LYS A 3 -13.68 11.89 10.56
C LYS A 3 -13.81 12.01 9.06
N ILE A 4 -12.74 12.47 8.41
CA ILE A 4 -12.64 12.48 6.94
C ILE A 4 -11.77 11.29 6.52
N GLY A 5 -12.23 10.52 5.55
CA GLY A 5 -11.37 9.60 4.81
C GLY A 5 -11.30 10.00 3.36
N ILE A 6 -10.09 10.02 2.82
CA ILE A 6 -9.85 10.26 1.40
C ILE A 6 -9.00 9.12 0.87
N ASP A 7 -9.39 8.57 -0.26
CA ASP A 7 -8.59 7.62 -1.02
C ASP A 7 -8.38 8.18 -2.44
N VAL A 8 -7.13 8.48 -2.76
CA VAL A 8 -6.73 9.01 -4.07
C VAL A 8 -6.19 7.85 -4.90
N GLY A 9 -7.04 7.30 -5.77
CA GLY A 9 -6.69 6.28 -6.74
C GLY A 9 -6.31 6.86 -8.12
N GLY A 10 -6.08 5.98 -9.09
CA GLY A 10 -5.71 6.37 -10.46
C GLY A 10 -6.86 6.93 -11.31
N THR A 11 -8.10 6.51 -11.04
CA THR A 11 -9.30 6.97 -11.79
C THR A 11 -10.13 7.97 -11.00
N ASN A 12 -10.35 7.70 -9.71
CA ASN A 12 -11.19 8.52 -8.85
C ASN A 12 -10.50 8.86 -7.52
N THR A 13 -10.86 10.03 -7.01
CA THR A 13 -10.67 10.42 -5.62
C THR A 13 -11.99 10.23 -4.89
N ASP A 14 -11.96 9.38 -3.88
CA ASP A 14 -13.09 9.10 -2.99
C ASP A 14 -12.89 9.85 -1.69
N ALA A 15 -13.89 10.63 -1.28
CA ALA A 15 -13.88 11.36 -0.02
C ALA A 15 -15.15 11.05 0.75
N ILE A 16 -15.03 10.78 2.05
CA ILE A 16 -16.17 10.49 2.91
C ILE A 16 -16.10 11.27 4.22
N LEU A 17 -17.25 11.40 4.85
CA LEU A 17 -17.39 11.93 6.20
C LEU A 17 -18.10 10.89 7.07
N LEU A 18 -17.45 10.48 8.15
CA LEU A 18 -18.05 9.63 9.18
C LEU A 18 -18.35 10.41 10.46
N ASP A 19 -19.38 10.00 11.18
CA ASP A 19 -19.65 10.48 12.53
C ASP A 19 -18.85 9.72 13.60
N HIS A 20 -19.08 10.07 14.88
CA HIS A 20 -18.46 9.43 16.03
C HIS A 20 -18.77 7.93 16.21
N ASN A 21 -19.82 7.42 15.57
CA ASN A 21 -20.19 5.99 15.55
C ASN A 21 -19.75 5.30 14.26
N SER A 22 -18.85 5.94 13.50
CA SER A 22 -18.37 5.50 12.18
C SER A 22 -19.48 5.37 11.12
N GLN A 23 -20.63 6.02 11.32
CA GLN A 23 -21.71 6.00 10.33
C GLN A 23 -21.41 6.99 9.20
N LEU A 24 -21.65 6.57 7.96
CA LEU A 24 -21.45 7.40 6.79
C LEU A 24 -22.48 8.54 6.74
N ILE A 25 -22.00 9.77 6.80
CA ILE A 25 -22.84 10.97 6.70
C ILE A 25 -22.97 11.45 5.27
N TYR A 26 -21.83 11.48 4.56
CA TYR A 26 -21.78 11.93 3.17
C TYR A 26 -20.56 11.33 2.47
N SER A 27 -20.69 11.13 1.16
CA SER A 27 -19.60 10.64 0.30
C SER A 27 -19.57 11.40 -1.01
N VAL A 28 -18.36 11.61 -1.52
CA VAL A 28 -18.09 12.23 -2.82
C VAL A 28 -17.12 11.32 -3.55
N LYS A 29 -17.44 11.05 -4.82
CA LYS A 29 -16.54 10.40 -5.78
C LYS A 29 -16.32 11.38 -6.92
N SER A 30 -15.08 11.74 -7.17
CA SER A 30 -14.71 12.66 -8.25
C SER A 30 -13.59 12.07 -9.11
N PRO A 31 -13.45 12.46 -10.39
CA PRO A 31 -12.30 12.04 -11.20
C PRO A 31 -10.98 12.51 -10.58
N THR A 32 -9.96 11.65 -10.57
CA THR A 32 -8.61 12.02 -10.11
C THR A 32 -8.00 13.06 -11.04
N SER A 33 -7.42 14.12 -10.49
CA SER A 33 -6.67 15.12 -11.26
C SER A 33 -5.17 14.82 -11.29
N LEU A 34 -4.49 15.29 -12.35
CA LEU A 34 -3.03 15.22 -12.46
C LEU A 34 -2.31 15.94 -11.30
N ASP A 35 -2.90 17.04 -10.83
CA ASP A 35 -2.49 17.69 -9.60
C ASP A 35 -3.34 17.17 -8.44
N ILE A 36 -2.73 16.33 -7.61
CA ILE A 36 -3.40 15.65 -6.50
C ILE A 36 -3.91 16.64 -5.46
N LYS A 37 -3.16 17.71 -5.19
CA LYS A 37 -3.56 18.71 -4.18
C LYS A 37 -4.90 19.32 -4.56
N THR A 38 -5.03 19.82 -5.79
CA THR A 38 -6.31 20.39 -6.25
C THR A 38 -7.42 19.36 -6.36
N GLY A 39 -7.09 18.09 -6.62
CA GLY A 39 -8.05 16.98 -6.61
C GLY A 39 -8.63 16.71 -5.22
N ILE A 40 -7.76 16.70 -4.21
CA ILE A 40 -8.16 16.56 -2.81
C ILE A 40 -8.96 17.79 -2.37
N GLU A 41 -8.51 19.01 -2.67
CA GLU A 41 -9.23 20.26 -2.34
C GLU A 41 -10.65 20.25 -2.92
N LYS A 42 -10.81 19.93 -4.20
CA LYS A 42 -12.14 19.84 -4.84
C LYS A 42 -13.04 18.80 -4.18
N SER A 43 -12.49 17.63 -3.86
CA SER A 43 -13.23 16.54 -3.22
C SER A 43 -13.68 16.95 -1.81
N LEU A 44 -12.79 17.58 -1.03
CA LEU A 44 -13.10 18.14 0.29
C LEU A 44 -14.17 19.22 0.21
N GLN A 45 -14.04 20.16 -0.73
CA GLN A 45 -15.01 21.24 -0.90
C GLN A 45 -16.42 20.69 -1.19
N GLN A 46 -16.52 19.71 -2.09
CA GLN A 46 -17.78 19.04 -2.41
C GLN A 46 -18.33 18.28 -1.20
N LEU A 47 -17.47 17.56 -0.47
CA LEU A 47 -17.84 16.77 0.71
C LEU A 47 -18.43 17.68 1.80
N LEU A 48 -17.72 18.75 2.14
CA LEU A 48 -18.11 19.67 3.22
C LEU A 48 -19.39 20.44 2.86
N LYS A 49 -19.54 20.85 1.60
CA LYS A 49 -20.76 21.52 1.11
C LYS A 49 -21.97 20.60 1.16
N GLY A 50 -21.80 19.32 0.80
CA GLY A 50 -22.88 18.32 0.81
C GLY A 50 -23.28 17.87 2.21
N ALA A 51 -22.31 17.67 3.10
CA ALA A 51 -22.56 17.21 4.47
C ALA A 51 -23.22 18.27 5.37
N ASN A 52 -23.03 19.56 5.07
CA ASN A 52 -23.59 20.69 5.85
C ASN A 52 -23.30 20.58 7.36
N ILE A 53 -22.05 20.31 7.71
CA ILE A 53 -21.59 20.14 9.10
C ILE A 53 -20.77 21.34 9.60
N ASP A 54 -20.65 21.43 10.93
CA ASP A 54 -19.68 22.31 11.58
C ASP A 54 -18.25 21.76 11.44
N LYS A 55 -17.42 22.44 10.63
CA LYS A 55 -16.03 22.05 10.34
C LYS A 55 -15.16 21.98 11.60
N ALA A 56 -15.49 22.75 12.65
CA ALA A 56 -14.74 22.73 13.92
C ALA A 56 -14.87 21.41 14.70
N LYS A 57 -15.81 20.54 14.30
CA LYS A 57 -16.00 19.20 14.90
C LYS A 57 -15.25 18.10 14.17
N ILE A 58 -14.52 18.43 13.10
CA ILE A 58 -13.66 17.49 12.37
C ILE A 58 -12.38 17.33 13.20
N THR A 59 -12.09 16.08 13.56
CA THR A 59 -10.99 15.75 14.49
C THR A 59 -9.89 14.95 13.82
N HIS A 60 -10.24 14.16 12.80
CA HIS A 60 -9.32 13.26 12.12
C HIS A 60 -9.48 13.35 10.62
N ALA A 61 -8.37 13.24 9.89
CA ALA A 61 -8.34 13.13 8.45
C ALA A 61 -7.34 12.03 8.03
N MET A 62 -7.82 11.07 7.25
CA MET A 62 -7.06 9.91 6.79
C MET A 62 -6.88 9.97 5.29
N LEU A 63 -5.67 9.67 4.81
CA LEU A 63 -5.34 9.61 3.39
C LEU A 63 -4.82 8.23 2.99
N GLY A 64 -5.56 7.57 2.09
CA GLY A 64 -5.06 6.52 1.22
C GLY A 64 -4.58 7.13 -0.09
N THR A 65 -3.43 6.71 -0.60
CA THR A 65 -2.87 7.26 -1.83
C THR A 65 -1.97 6.30 -2.57
N THR A 66 -2.03 6.33 -3.90
CA THR A 66 -1.16 5.51 -4.76
C THR A 66 0.13 6.22 -5.18
N GLN A 67 0.46 7.40 -4.61
CA GLN A 67 1.59 8.21 -5.08
C GLN A 67 2.94 7.48 -5.04
N CYS A 68 3.25 6.78 -3.96
CA CYS A 68 4.49 6.01 -3.85
C CYS A 68 4.52 4.83 -4.84
N THR A 69 3.40 4.12 -5.00
CA THR A 69 3.27 3.06 -6.01
C THR A 69 3.51 3.60 -7.42
N ASN A 70 2.87 4.71 -7.79
CA ASN A 70 2.99 5.32 -9.11
C ASN A 70 4.41 5.86 -9.36
N ALA A 71 5.06 6.46 -8.36
CA ALA A 71 6.44 6.92 -8.48
C ALA A 71 7.40 5.78 -8.84
N ILE A 72 7.23 4.60 -8.21
CA ILE A 72 8.02 3.41 -8.52
C ILE A 72 7.67 2.87 -9.92
N VAL A 73 6.40 2.67 -10.23
CA VAL A 73 5.97 2.04 -11.50
C VAL A 73 6.32 2.93 -12.70
N GLU A 74 6.11 4.25 -12.58
CA GLU A 74 6.41 5.21 -13.65
C GLU A 74 7.87 5.66 -13.70
N ARG A 75 8.69 5.28 -12.69
CA ARG A 75 10.09 5.71 -12.54
C ARG A 75 10.22 7.24 -12.47
N LYS A 76 9.37 7.90 -11.69
CA LYS A 76 9.30 9.39 -11.63
C LYS A 76 9.33 9.92 -10.22
N LYS A 77 9.91 11.12 -10.07
CA LYS A 77 9.98 11.89 -8.81
C LYS A 77 10.73 11.14 -7.68
N LEU A 78 11.50 10.11 -8.03
CA LEU A 78 12.32 9.35 -7.10
C LEU A 78 13.58 10.16 -6.76
N ALA A 79 14.00 10.09 -5.50
CA ALA A 79 15.23 10.73 -5.03
C ALA A 79 16.46 9.98 -5.56
N LYS A 80 17.57 10.70 -5.77
CA LYS A 80 18.87 10.09 -6.07
C LYS A 80 19.42 9.40 -4.83
N VAL A 81 19.38 8.06 -4.77
CA VAL A 81 19.78 7.29 -3.59
C VAL A 81 21.25 6.86 -3.64
N GLY A 82 22.02 7.12 -2.58
CA GLY A 82 23.32 6.46 -2.35
C GLY A 82 23.15 5.20 -1.49
N VAL A 83 23.79 4.09 -1.87
CA VAL A 83 23.65 2.81 -1.14
C VAL A 83 24.95 2.43 -0.43
N ILE A 84 24.91 2.32 0.89
CA ILE A 84 26.03 1.86 1.71
C ILE A 84 25.71 0.47 2.25
N ARG A 85 26.36 -0.56 1.71
CA ARG A 85 26.25 -1.92 2.23
C ARG A 85 27.42 -2.24 3.16
N LEU A 86 27.12 -2.53 4.42
CA LEU A 86 28.08 -3.00 5.43
C LEU A 86 28.19 -4.53 5.33
N GLY A 87 29.21 -4.99 4.62
CA GLY A 87 29.37 -6.41 4.31
C GLY A 87 30.69 -6.80 3.65
N TYR A 88 31.67 -5.90 3.57
CA TYR A 88 32.97 -6.21 2.99
C TYR A 88 33.78 -7.15 3.91
N PRO A 89 34.47 -8.18 3.36
CA PRO A 89 34.52 -8.56 1.95
C PRO A 89 33.44 -9.58 1.52
N ALA A 90 32.66 -10.13 2.44
CA ALA A 90 31.79 -11.28 2.19
C ALA A 90 30.74 -11.05 1.09
N THR A 91 30.22 -9.82 0.94
CA THR A 91 29.16 -9.53 -0.04
C THR A 91 29.69 -8.98 -1.36
N ALA A 92 31.01 -8.95 -1.59
CA ALA A 92 31.60 -8.30 -2.76
C ALA A 92 31.24 -8.96 -4.11
N SER A 93 30.79 -10.21 -4.11
CA SER A 93 30.42 -10.95 -5.33
C SER A 93 29.01 -10.65 -5.85
N VAL A 94 28.12 -10.08 -5.02
CA VAL A 94 26.75 -9.71 -5.41
C VAL A 94 26.60 -8.23 -5.13
N LEU A 95 26.40 -7.41 -6.14
CA LEU A 95 26.42 -5.96 -5.99
C LEU A 95 25.02 -5.42 -5.65
N PRO A 96 24.90 -4.23 -5.02
CA PRO A 96 23.64 -3.52 -4.97
C PRO A 96 23.02 -3.33 -6.36
N TYR A 97 21.68 -3.25 -6.41
CA TYR A 97 20.91 -3.23 -7.66
C TYR A 97 20.96 -4.52 -8.50
N THR A 98 21.34 -5.67 -7.90
CA THR A 98 21.31 -6.96 -8.60
C THR A 98 19.89 -7.29 -9.07
N ALA A 99 19.74 -7.61 -10.36
CA ALA A 99 18.48 -7.90 -11.04
C ALA A 99 17.48 -6.73 -11.12
N TRP A 100 17.94 -5.49 -10.87
CA TRP A 100 17.10 -4.31 -11.08
C TRP A 100 17.00 -3.94 -12.57
N PRO A 101 15.85 -3.40 -13.01
CA PRO A 101 15.72 -2.79 -14.33
C PRO A 101 16.69 -1.60 -14.49
N ALA A 102 17.39 -1.53 -15.63
CA ALA A 102 18.38 -0.48 -15.87
C ALA A 102 17.77 0.93 -15.87
N ASP A 103 16.55 1.06 -16.41
CA ASP A 103 15.78 2.31 -16.42
C ASP A 103 15.48 2.81 -15.00
N MET A 104 15.24 1.93 -14.04
CA MET A 104 15.08 2.32 -12.63
C MET A 104 16.40 2.84 -12.06
N ILE A 105 17.51 2.14 -12.29
CA ILE A 105 18.83 2.53 -11.76
C ILE A 105 19.21 3.93 -12.26
N ASP A 106 18.94 4.23 -13.53
CA ASP A 106 19.20 5.53 -14.15
C ASP A 106 18.37 6.67 -13.52
N GLN A 107 17.14 6.38 -13.08
CA GLN A 107 16.32 7.35 -12.36
C GLN A 107 16.80 7.59 -10.93
N LEU A 108 17.47 6.60 -10.32
CA LEU A 108 18.22 6.76 -9.09
C LEU A 108 19.62 7.34 -9.37
N SER A 109 20.53 7.29 -8.40
CA SER A 109 21.91 7.76 -8.61
C SER A 109 22.82 6.69 -9.21
N GLY A 110 22.48 5.41 -9.04
CA GLY A 110 23.35 4.27 -9.35
C GLY A 110 24.56 4.13 -8.41
N HIS A 111 24.79 5.07 -7.50
CA HIS A 111 25.90 5.02 -6.55
C HIS A 111 25.67 3.96 -5.48
N TYR A 112 26.68 3.12 -5.29
CA TYR A 112 26.75 2.19 -4.18
C TYR A 112 28.19 1.97 -3.73
N ALA A 113 28.35 1.54 -2.48
CA ALA A 113 29.61 1.10 -1.92
C ALA A 113 29.38 -0.12 -1.01
N ILE A 114 30.33 -1.04 -1.05
CA ILE A 114 30.39 -2.16 -0.11
C ILE A 114 31.52 -1.85 0.86
N ALA A 115 31.16 -1.41 2.06
CA ALA A 115 32.07 -0.95 3.10
C ALA A 115 32.28 -2.03 4.19
N HIS A 116 33.32 -1.83 5.00
CA HIS A 116 33.56 -2.69 6.16
C HIS A 116 32.46 -2.54 7.22
N GLY A 117 32.12 -3.64 7.87
CA GLY A 117 30.99 -3.80 8.77
C GLY A 117 30.22 -5.09 8.49
N GLY A 118 29.04 -5.18 9.06
CA GLY A 118 28.19 -6.37 9.07
C GLY A 118 28.49 -7.28 10.26
N TYR A 119 27.52 -8.17 10.50
CA TYR A 119 27.63 -9.26 11.45
C TYR A 119 27.62 -10.60 10.71
N GLU A 120 28.09 -11.63 11.38
CA GLU A 120 27.81 -13.02 11.08
C GLU A 120 26.43 -13.42 11.65
N TYR A 121 25.93 -14.60 11.26
CA TYR A 121 24.61 -15.09 11.69
C TYR A 121 24.47 -15.29 13.20
N ASP A 122 25.60 -15.43 13.91
CA ASP A 122 25.69 -15.59 15.37
C ASP A 122 25.97 -14.26 16.11
N GLY A 123 25.99 -13.14 15.39
CA GLY A 123 26.23 -11.81 15.93
C GLY A 123 27.71 -11.44 16.14
N GLN A 124 28.65 -12.30 15.75
CA GLN A 124 30.07 -11.92 15.68
C GLN A 124 30.29 -10.88 14.58
N LEU A 125 31.31 -10.03 14.73
CA LEU A 125 31.64 -9.04 13.71
C LEU A 125 32.14 -9.74 12.44
N LEU A 126 31.54 -9.42 11.30
CA LEU A 126 32.07 -9.81 10.00
C LEU A 126 33.35 -9.02 9.71
N SER A 127 33.27 -7.69 9.85
CA SER A 127 34.42 -6.80 9.88
C SER A 127 34.10 -5.55 10.71
N ALA A 128 35.13 -4.84 11.16
CA ALA A 128 34.96 -3.63 11.95
C ALA A 128 34.60 -2.44 11.05
N LEU A 129 33.69 -1.56 11.50
CA LEU A 129 33.38 -0.31 10.80
C LEU A 129 34.64 0.55 10.62
N ASN A 130 34.75 1.19 9.46
CA ASN A 130 35.81 2.14 9.15
C ASN A 130 35.21 3.53 8.91
N ARG A 131 35.32 4.40 9.92
CA ARG A 131 34.75 5.76 9.86
C ARG A 131 35.34 6.61 8.74
N GLU A 132 36.64 6.54 8.51
CA GLU A 132 37.30 7.34 7.47
C GLU A 132 36.90 6.89 6.06
N GLU A 133 36.71 5.58 5.85
CA GLU A 133 36.16 5.03 4.60
C GLU A 133 34.76 5.57 4.32
N ILE A 134 33.86 5.49 5.32
CA ILE A 134 32.50 6.02 5.18
C ILE A 134 32.52 7.52 4.97
N LYS A 135 33.26 8.28 5.78
CA LYS A 135 33.32 9.74 5.65
C LYS A 135 33.79 10.20 4.28
N LYS A 136 34.84 9.57 3.74
CA LYS A 136 35.33 9.87 2.39
C LYS A 136 34.27 9.60 1.33
N LEU A 137 33.54 8.48 1.47
CA LEU A 137 32.44 8.15 0.57
C LEU A 137 31.34 9.22 0.59
N LEU A 138 30.96 9.68 1.78
CA LEU A 138 29.94 10.73 1.96
C LEU A 138 30.40 12.06 1.36
N GLU A 139 31.66 12.44 1.53
CA GLU A 139 32.23 13.64 0.89
C GLU A 139 32.23 13.53 -0.64
N GLU A 140 32.55 12.36 -1.19
CA GLU A 140 32.52 12.10 -2.64
C GLU A 140 31.09 12.18 -3.20
N TRP A 141 30.08 11.75 -2.44
CA TRP A 141 28.68 11.70 -2.88
C TRP A 141 27.87 12.96 -2.55
N HIS A 142 28.43 13.95 -1.87
CA HIS A 142 27.70 15.08 -1.28
C HIS A 142 26.63 15.72 -2.19
N ASP A 143 26.98 16.03 -3.43
CA ASP A 143 26.08 16.68 -4.40
C ASP A 143 25.46 15.71 -5.43
N GLN A 144 25.64 14.41 -5.23
CA GLN A 144 25.21 13.35 -6.17
C GLN A 144 24.02 12.54 -5.64
N VAL A 145 23.74 12.64 -4.34
CA VAL A 145 22.67 11.90 -3.66
C VAL A 145 21.78 12.83 -2.85
N GLU A 146 20.53 12.45 -2.72
CA GLU A 146 19.45 13.18 -2.04
C GLU A 146 18.90 12.38 -0.86
N SER A 147 19.30 11.12 -0.74
CA SER A 147 19.02 10.23 0.38
C SER A 147 20.05 9.09 0.42
N ILE A 148 20.20 8.45 1.58
CA ILE A 148 21.10 7.29 1.73
C ILE A 148 20.34 6.07 2.28
N ALA A 149 20.58 4.91 1.68
CA ALA A 149 20.18 3.61 2.17
C ALA A 149 21.37 2.90 2.83
N ILE A 150 21.25 2.53 4.10
CA ILE A 150 22.25 1.79 4.87
C ILE A 150 21.77 0.34 5.02
N VAL A 151 22.60 -0.60 4.60
CA VAL A 151 22.26 -2.03 4.60
C VAL A 151 23.36 -2.85 5.26
N GLY A 152 23.11 -3.38 6.44
CA GLY A 152 24.02 -4.29 7.13
C GLY A 152 23.68 -5.77 6.94
N VAL A 153 24.71 -6.59 6.75
CA VAL A 153 24.59 -8.04 6.86
C VAL A 153 24.15 -8.38 8.29
N PHE A 154 23.07 -9.15 8.43
CA PHE A 154 22.41 -9.50 9.70
C PHE A 154 22.01 -8.30 10.59
N SER A 155 21.80 -7.11 10.01
CA SER A 155 21.34 -5.94 10.77
C SER A 155 19.94 -6.08 11.36
N SER A 156 19.10 -6.96 10.79
CA SER A 156 17.81 -7.37 11.37
C SER A 156 17.94 -8.09 12.71
N ILE A 157 19.13 -8.61 13.02
CA ILE A 157 19.46 -9.20 14.34
C ILE A 157 20.05 -8.13 15.25
N LYS A 158 21.02 -7.37 14.71
CA LYS A 158 21.81 -6.39 15.45
C LYS A 158 22.12 -5.18 14.58
N ASN A 159 21.51 -4.05 14.91
CA ASN A 159 21.47 -2.86 14.06
C ASN A 159 22.38 -1.70 14.51
N ASP A 160 23.17 -1.89 15.57
CA ASP A 160 24.07 -0.87 16.13
C ASP A 160 25.01 -0.26 15.09
N GLN A 161 25.55 -1.06 14.16
CA GLN A 161 26.38 -0.52 13.08
C GLN A 161 25.61 0.35 12.07
N GLU A 162 24.38 -0.01 11.72
CA GLU A 162 23.56 0.85 10.83
C GLU A 162 23.27 2.19 11.53
N LEU A 163 22.93 2.15 12.83
CA LEU A 163 22.67 3.34 13.62
C LEU A 163 23.92 4.21 13.76
N GLN A 164 25.10 3.61 13.96
CA GLN A 164 26.36 4.34 14.03
C GLN A 164 26.71 5.03 12.71
N VAL A 165 26.49 4.36 11.57
CA VAL A 165 26.71 4.95 10.24
C VAL A 165 25.69 6.06 9.96
N ARG A 166 24.45 5.91 10.41
CA ARG A 166 23.42 6.97 10.35
C ARG A 166 23.89 8.24 11.06
N GLU A 167 24.44 8.12 12.26
CA GLU A 167 25.00 9.28 12.99
C GLU A 167 26.10 9.98 12.17
N TRP A 168 27.01 9.21 11.56
CA TRP A 168 28.07 9.80 10.72
C TRP A 168 27.54 10.47 9.47
N ILE A 169 26.45 9.96 8.88
CA ILE A 169 25.78 10.62 7.76
C ILE A 169 25.16 11.94 8.21
N GLN A 170 24.48 11.96 9.36
CA GLN A 170 23.88 13.18 9.90
C GLN A 170 24.94 14.24 10.27
N GLU A 171 26.12 13.83 10.72
CA GLU A 171 27.26 14.75 10.93
C GLU A 171 27.72 15.45 9.64
N VAL A 172 27.61 14.78 8.48
CA VAL A 172 28.08 15.30 7.18
C VAL A 172 26.99 16.06 6.43
N TYR A 173 25.78 15.49 6.37
CA TYR A 173 24.66 16.02 5.57
C TYR A 173 23.62 16.80 6.37
N GLY A 174 23.65 16.71 7.71
CA GLY A 174 22.68 17.33 8.61
C GLY A 174 21.62 16.35 9.14
N GLU A 175 20.98 16.73 10.26
CA GLU A 175 20.01 15.89 10.99
C GLU A 175 18.78 15.51 10.16
N GLU A 176 18.31 16.42 9.30
CA GLU A 176 17.11 16.27 8.46
C GLU A 176 17.39 15.50 7.15
N PHE A 177 18.64 15.08 6.90
CA PHE A 177 18.96 14.37 5.66
C PHE A 177 18.25 12.99 5.62
N PRO A 178 17.55 12.63 4.52
CA PRO A 178 16.79 11.38 4.49
C PRO A 178 17.70 10.13 4.50
N ILE A 179 17.54 9.30 5.54
CA ILE A 179 18.30 8.07 5.72
C ILE A 179 17.37 6.90 6.00
N SER A 180 17.53 5.81 5.24
CA SER A 180 16.82 4.55 5.47
C SER A 180 17.78 3.49 6.00
N CYS A 181 17.45 2.88 7.14
CA CYS A 181 18.20 1.77 7.73
C CYS A 181 17.47 0.46 7.44
N SER A 182 18.17 -0.51 6.87
CA SER A 182 17.53 -1.76 6.41
C SER A 182 16.92 -2.57 7.55
N SER A 183 17.50 -2.49 8.75
CA SER A 183 17.00 -3.13 9.96
C SER A 183 15.59 -2.72 10.37
N LEU A 184 15.05 -1.60 9.86
CA LEU A 184 13.73 -1.08 10.20
C LEU A 184 12.67 -1.32 9.12
N ILE A 185 13.04 -1.83 7.93
CA ILE A 185 12.15 -1.86 6.76
C ILE A 185 11.73 -3.28 6.38
N GLY A 186 12.71 -4.17 6.25
CA GLY A 186 12.49 -5.52 5.74
C GLY A 186 12.94 -6.59 6.72
N SER A 187 12.45 -7.80 6.48
CA SER A 187 12.71 -8.95 7.33
C SER A 187 14.08 -9.60 7.05
N VAL A 188 14.33 -10.79 7.60
CA VAL A 188 15.57 -11.55 7.34
C VAL A 188 15.72 -11.81 5.83
N GLY A 189 16.94 -11.62 5.32
CA GLY A 189 17.27 -11.63 3.90
C GLY A 189 18.10 -10.39 3.56
N LEU A 190 19.10 -10.52 2.70
CA LEU A 190 19.98 -9.39 2.35
C LEU A 190 19.45 -8.63 1.13
N ILE A 191 19.20 -9.33 0.02
CA ILE A 191 18.92 -8.69 -1.28
C ILE A 191 17.53 -8.06 -1.29
N GLU A 192 16.50 -8.79 -0.89
CA GLU A 192 15.13 -8.29 -0.88
C GLU A 192 14.94 -7.15 0.15
N ARG A 193 15.66 -7.19 1.28
CA ARG A 193 15.66 -6.13 2.29
C ARG A 193 16.43 -4.90 1.82
N GLU A 194 17.58 -5.09 1.21
CA GLU A 194 18.30 -4.00 0.55
C GLU A 194 17.40 -3.31 -0.46
N ASN A 195 16.71 -4.09 -1.29
CA ASN A 195 15.85 -3.55 -2.33
C ASN A 195 14.73 -2.68 -1.73
N ALA A 196 14.08 -3.16 -0.67
CA ALA A 196 13.08 -2.40 0.06
C ALA A 196 13.67 -1.12 0.69
N THR A 197 14.89 -1.19 1.22
CA THR A 197 15.59 -0.05 1.83
C THR A 197 15.89 1.05 0.82
N ILE A 198 16.35 0.65 -0.38
CA ILE A 198 16.63 1.56 -1.48
C ILE A 198 15.33 2.22 -1.96
N LEU A 199 14.26 1.44 -2.15
CA LEU A 199 12.96 1.99 -2.55
C LEU A 199 12.39 2.97 -1.50
N ASN A 200 12.52 2.66 -0.22
CA ASN A 200 12.10 3.56 0.85
C ASN A 200 12.85 4.90 0.80
N ALA A 201 14.19 4.85 0.66
CA ALA A 201 15.01 6.06 0.53
C ALA A 201 14.63 6.87 -0.72
N ALA A 202 14.35 6.19 -1.84
CA ALA A 202 13.95 6.83 -3.09
C ALA A 202 12.62 7.60 -3.01
N LEU A 203 11.75 7.26 -2.04
CA LEU A 203 10.40 7.81 -1.92
C LEU A 203 10.29 9.03 -0.99
N CYS A 204 11.37 9.46 -0.33
CA CYS A 204 11.33 10.53 0.69
C CYS A 204 10.66 11.82 0.20
N LYS A 205 10.98 12.27 -1.02
CA LYS A 205 10.38 13.48 -1.62
C LYS A 205 8.92 13.31 -2.00
N VAL A 206 8.55 12.12 -2.47
CA VAL A 206 7.18 11.81 -2.91
C VAL A 206 6.24 11.89 -1.71
N ILE A 207 6.63 11.27 -0.59
CA ILE A 207 5.81 11.27 0.61
C ILE A 207 5.74 12.64 1.27
N GLU A 208 6.84 13.40 1.28
CA GLU A 208 6.86 14.77 1.80
C GLU A 208 5.89 15.66 1.02
N THR A 209 6.00 15.69 -0.31
CA THR A 209 5.10 16.46 -1.18
C THR A 209 3.63 16.04 -0.98
N THR A 210 3.37 14.74 -0.84
CA THR A 210 2.01 14.20 -0.67
C THR A 210 1.40 14.61 0.66
N THR A 211 2.14 14.47 1.75
CA THR A 211 1.69 14.82 3.10
C THR A 211 1.47 16.32 3.26
N GLU A 212 2.39 17.15 2.76
CA GLU A 212 2.24 18.60 2.75
C GLU A 212 1.05 19.06 1.91
N GLY A 213 0.88 18.50 0.72
CA GLY A 213 -0.26 18.79 -0.15
C GLY A 213 -1.59 18.50 0.54
N PHE A 214 -1.66 17.40 1.29
CA PHE A 214 -2.87 17.03 2.03
C PHE A 214 -3.17 17.97 3.19
N VAL A 215 -2.17 18.27 4.02
CA VAL A 215 -2.31 19.21 5.14
C VAL A 215 -2.73 20.59 4.65
N GLN A 216 -2.11 21.08 3.56
CA GLN A 216 -2.49 22.36 2.96
C GLN A 216 -3.92 22.35 2.42
N ALA A 217 -4.38 21.26 1.80
CA ALA A 217 -5.75 21.15 1.31
C ALA A 217 -6.79 21.26 2.45
N LEU A 218 -6.51 20.62 3.59
CA LEU A 218 -7.34 20.73 4.80
C LEU A 218 -7.38 22.18 5.32
N GLN A 219 -6.22 22.85 5.38
CA GLN A 219 -6.11 24.23 5.85
C GLN A 219 -6.83 25.23 4.93
N THR A 220 -6.73 25.07 3.61
CA THR A 220 -7.47 25.88 2.63
C THR A 220 -8.98 25.81 2.87
N GLU A 221 -9.49 24.65 3.27
CA GLU A 221 -10.90 24.43 3.61
C GLU A 221 -11.29 24.86 5.03
N GLY A 222 -10.36 25.45 5.78
CA GLY A 222 -10.58 25.96 7.14
C GLY A 222 -10.52 24.91 8.23
N ILE A 223 -9.86 23.77 7.98
CA ILE A 223 -9.65 22.68 8.94
C ILE A 223 -8.21 22.76 9.45
N PHE A 224 -8.02 23.28 10.67
CA PHE A 224 -6.69 23.57 11.23
C PHE A 224 -6.26 22.65 12.38
N ASN A 225 -7.20 22.15 13.18
CA ASN A 225 -6.93 21.34 14.37
C ASN A 225 -7.38 19.90 14.14
N VAL A 226 -6.68 19.20 13.24
CA VAL A 226 -7.04 17.86 12.81
C VAL A 226 -5.82 16.95 12.89
N ASP A 227 -5.99 15.77 13.45
CA ASP A 227 -4.96 14.74 13.44
C ASP A 227 -4.97 14.04 12.07
N VAL A 228 -3.80 14.00 11.44
CA VAL A 228 -3.65 13.52 10.06
C VAL A 228 -2.91 12.19 10.03
N TYR A 229 -3.52 11.22 9.36
CA TYR A 229 -2.99 9.86 9.23
C TYR A 229 -2.92 9.41 7.78
N LEU A 230 -1.99 8.50 7.51
CA LEU A 230 -1.85 7.83 6.22
C LEU A 230 -2.15 6.35 6.37
N CYS A 231 -2.74 5.77 5.33
CA CYS A 231 -3.04 4.35 5.27
C CYS A 231 -1.77 3.55 4.99
N GLN A 232 -1.60 2.47 5.74
CA GLN A 232 -0.56 1.48 5.51
C GLN A 232 -1.08 0.37 4.60
N ASN A 233 -0.15 -0.41 4.06
CA ASN A 233 -0.43 -1.54 3.18
C ASN A 233 -0.90 -2.82 3.87
N ASP A 234 -1.18 -2.74 5.18
CA ASP A 234 -1.71 -3.83 6.00
C ASP A 234 -3.12 -3.52 6.55
N GLY A 235 -3.75 -2.44 6.06
CA GLY A 235 -5.08 -2.00 6.48
C GLY A 235 -5.12 -1.21 7.80
N THR A 236 -3.97 -0.70 8.27
CA THR A 236 -3.85 0.14 9.47
C THR A 236 -3.43 1.58 9.13
N LEU A 237 -3.32 2.45 10.14
CA LEU A 237 -2.94 3.86 10.00
C LEU A 237 -1.57 4.16 10.62
N MET A 238 -0.89 5.15 10.05
CA MET A 238 0.35 5.74 10.57
C MET A 238 0.30 7.26 10.59
N SER A 239 1.09 7.88 11.47
CA SER A 239 1.27 9.33 11.50
C SER A 239 2.06 9.82 10.28
N ILE A 240 2.00 11.14 10.02
CA ILE A 240 2.82 11.78 8.97
C ILE A 240 4.30 11.53 9.20
N ASP A 241 4.79 11.67 10.45
CA ASP A 241 6.21 11.51 10.76
C ASP A 241 6.70 10.08 10.47
N TYR A 242 5.89 9.09 10.83
CA TYR A 242 6.19 7.69 10.54
C TYR A 242 6.13 7.42 9.02
N ALA A 243 5.17 8.01 8.30
CA ALA A 243 5.10 7.88 6.85
C ALA A 243 6.29 8.53 6.13
N LYS A 244 6.82 9.65 6.63
CA LYS A 244 8.05 10.28 6.10
C LYS A 244 9.27 9.38 6.28
N GLN A 245 9.34 8.64 7.39
CA GLN A 245 10.40 7.69 7.65
C GLN A 245 10.25 6.39 6.84
N PHE A 246 9.01 5.91 6.65
CA PHE A 246 8.69 4.64 6.01
C PHE A 246 7.68 4.76 4.86
N PRO A 247 7.95 5.60 3.84
CA PRO A 247 7.02 5.79 2.72
C PRO A 247 6.68 4.50 1.99
N ILE A 248 7.58 3.51 1.99
CA ILE A 248 7.36 2.23 1.33
C ILE A 248 6.13 1.48 1.86
N LEU A 249 5.72 1.72 3.12
CA LEU A 249 4.56 1.10 3.73
C LEU A 249 3.22 1.66 3.23
N THR A 250 3.24 2.74 2.43
CA THR A 250 2.03 3.29 1.77
C THR A 250 1.71 2.59 0.44
N ILE A 251 2.61 1.75 -0.06
CA ILE A 251 2.44 1.06 -1.33
C ILE A 251 1.29 0.05 -1.25
N ALA A 252 0.36 0.09 -2.19
CA ALA A 252 -0.84 -0.77 -2.18
C ALA A 252 -1.78 -0.53 -0.97
N CYS A 253 -1.79 0.68 -0.41
CA CYS A 253 -2.80 1.04 0.60
C CYS A 253 -4.22 1.12 0.01
N GLY A 254 -4.39 1.46 -1.28
CA GLY A 254 -5.73 1.54 -1.91
C GLY A 254 -6.50 0.21 -1.86
N PRO A 255 -5.93 -0.89 -2.38
CA PRO A 255 -6.57 -2.20 -2.29
C PRO A 255 -6.80 -2.69 -0.85
N THR A 256 -5.88 -2.43 0.08
CA THR A 256 -6.08 -2.79 1.50
C THR A 256 -7.18 -1.98 2.16
N ASN A 257 -7.30 -0.70 1.83
CA ASN A 257 -8.41 0.14 2.22
C ASN A 257 -9.74 -0.43 1.69
N SER A 258 -9.81 -0.84 0.42
CA SER A 258 -11.01 -1.49 -0.13
C SER A 258 -11.36 -2.78 0.61
N ILE A 259 -10.38 -3.61 0.96
CA ILE A 259 -10.57 -4.83 1.75
C ILE A 259 -11.12 -4.51 3.14
N ARG A 260 -10.56 -3.50 3.83
CA ARG A 260 -11.05 -3.03 5.14
C ARG A 260 -12.47 -2.47 5.06
N GLY A 261 -12.75 -1.66 4.03
CA GLY A 261 -14.08 -1.13 3.78
C GLY A 261 -15.11 -2.22 3.47
N ALA A 262 -14.73 -3.22 2.68
CA ALA A 262 -15.55 -4.39 2.38
C ALA A 262 -15.92 -5.15 3.66
N SER A 263 -14.97 -5.36 4.57
CA SER A 263 -15.25 -5.96 5.88
C SER A 263 -16.25 -5.14 6.68
N TYR A 264 -16.03 -3.83 6.78
CA TYR A 264 -16.92 -2.91 7.49
C TYR A 264 -18.33 -2.90 6.92
N LEU A 265 -18.48 -2.82 5.59
CA LEU A 265 -19.78 -2.74 4.92
C LEU A 265 -20.55 -4.06 4.94
N SER A 266 -19.85 -5.20 4.85
CA SER A 266 -20.46 -6.52 4.82
C SER A 266 -20.65 -7.14 6.22
N GLN A 267 -19.95 -6.62 7.23
CA GLN A 267 -19.83 -7.24 8.56
C GLN A 267 -19.22 -8.66 8.52
N ILE A 268 -18.50 -8.98 7.44
CA ILE A 268 -17.79 -10.26 7.27
C ILE A 268 -16.31 -10.02 7.59
N GLN A 269 -15.72 -10.92 8.36
CA GLN A 269 -14.31 -10.84 8.80
C GLN A 269 -13.38 -11.78 8.01
N ASN A 270 -13.94 -12.81 7.37
CA ASN A 270 -13.17 -13.84 6.68
C ASN A 270 -13.84 -14.16 5.33
N THR A 271 -13.28 -13.68 4.22
CA THR A 271 -13.85 -13.82 2.87
C THR A 271 -12.84 -13.34 1.82
N MET A 272 -13.09 -13.61 0.55
CA MET A 272 -12.40 -12.85 -0.51
C MET A 272 -13.13 -11.52 -0.76
N VAL A 273 -12.36 -10.54 -1.20
CA VAL A 273 -12.85 -9.24 -1.65
C VAL A 273 -12.44 -9.03 -3.10
N LEU A 274 -13.38 -8.59 -3.93
CA LEU A 274 -13.13 -8.13 -5.29
C LEU A 274 -13.46 -6.64 -5.33
N ASP A 275 -12.44 -5.81 -5.51
CA ASP A 275 -12.58 -4.38 -5.75
C ASP A 275 -12.45 -4.09 -7.24
N VAL A 276 -13.53 -3.63 -7.88
CA VAL A 276 -13.52 -3.31 -9.31
C VAL A 276 -13.52 -1.80 -9.49
N GLY A 277 -12.42 -1.30 -10.05
CA GLY A 277 -12.24 0.11 -10.42
C GLY A 277 -12.61 0.40 -11.89
N GLY A 278 -12.17 1.57 -12.36
CA GLY A 278 -12.30 1.96 -13.77
C GLY A 278 -11.28 1.29 -14.70
N THR A 279 -10.10 0.93 -14.18
CA THR A 279 -8.99 0.36 -14.96
C THR A 279 -8.70 -1.09 -14.62
N THR A 280 -8.80 -1.44 -13.34
CA THR A 280 -8.30 -2.69 -12.77
C THR A 280 -9.31 -3.27 -11.79
N SER A 281 -9.19 -4.57 -11.56
CA SER A 281 -9.89 -5.30 -10.51
C SER A 281 -8.86 -5.91 -9.58
N ASP A 282 -8.96 -5.63 -8.29
CA ASP A 282 -8.06 -6.15 -7.27
C ASP A 282 -8.79 -7.21 -6.44
N ILE A 283 -8.19 -8.40 -6.36
CA ILE A 283 -8.71 -9.52 -5.58
C ILE A 283 -7.78 -9.73 -4.40
N GLY A 284 -8.32 -9.63 -3.19
CA GLY A 284 -7.60 -9.87 -1.94
C GLY A 284 -8.36 -10.82 -1.02
N VAL A 285 -7.67 -11.32 0.00
CA VAL A 285 -8.27 -12.11 1.07
C VAL A 285 -8.37 -11.27 2.33
N LEU A 286 -9.56 -11.27 2.91
CA LEU A 286 -9.83 -10.76 4.24
C LEU A 286 -9.70 -11.91 5.24
N GLN A 287 -8.84 -11.72 6.24
CA GLN A 287 -8.60 -12.63 7.35
C GLN A 287 -8.69 -11.86 8.67
N ASP A 288 -9.62 -12.27 9.53
CA ASP A 288 -9.89 -11.62 10.82
C ASP A 288 -10.09 -10.11 10.72
N GLY A 289 -10.73 -9.68 9.63
CA GLY A 289 -11.01 -8.28 9.32
C GLY A 289 -9.84 -7.53 8.69
N PHE A 290 -8.65 -8.12 8.59
CA PHE A 290 -7.47 -7.50 7.98
C PHE A 290 -7.14 -8.11 6.61
N PRO A 291 -6.46 -7.37 5.72
CA PRO A 291 -5.89 -7.97 4.52
C PRO A 291 -4.89 -9.07 4.87
N ARG A 292 -5.02 -10.24 4.24
CA ARG A 292 -4.03 -11.31 4.35
C ARG A 292 -2.70 -10.82 3.79
N GLU A 293 -1.62 -10.96 4.55
CA GLU A 293 -0.27 -10.65 4.07
C GLU A 293 0.26 -11.76 3.14
N SER A 294 1.05 -11.38 2.14
CA SER A 294 1.74 -12.34 1.30
C SER A 294 2.85 -13.04 2.08
N SER A 295 2.94 -14.37 1.94
CA SER A 295 3.98 -15.19 2.57
C SER A 295 5.27 -15.28 1.74
N VAL A 296 5.29 -14.71 0.54
CA VAL A 296 6.41 -14.75 -0.40
C VAL A 296 6.93 -13.36 -0.70
N ALA A 297 8.17 -13.27 -1.17
CA ALA A 297 8.72 -12.01 -1.67
C ALA A 297 7.84 -11.45 -2.80
N VAL A 298 7.50 -10.18 -2.71
CA VAL A 298 6.62 -9.49 -3.67
C VAL A 298 7.46 -8.59 -4.58
N GLU A 299 7.05 -8.50 -5.84
CA GLU A 299 7.64 -7.59 -6.82
C GLU A 299 6.90 -6.26 -6.84
N VAL A 300 7.65 -5.16 -6.71
CA VAL A 300 7.12 -3.80 -6.82
C VAL A 300 7.92 -3.08 -7.91
N GLY A 301 7.26 -2.78 -9.03
CA GLY A 301 7.91 -2.21 -10.21
C GLY A 301 9.10 -3.05 -10.67
N ASP A 302 8.89 -4.36 -10.81
CA ASP A 302 9.89 -5.36 -11.25
C ASP A 302 11.07 -5.58 -10.29
N ILE A 303 10.94 -5.15 -9.04
CA ILE A 303 11.98 -5.29 -8.01
C ILE A 303 11.46 -6.20 -6.90
N ARG A 304 12.17 -7.29 -6.62
CA ARG A 304 11.83 -8.24 -5.56
C ARG A 304 12.13 -7.65 -4.18
N THR A 305 11.16 -7.71 -3.27
CA THR A 305 11.23 -7.14 -1.93
C THR A 305 10.66 -8.10 -0.87
N ASN A 306 10.98 -7.87 0.41
CA ASN A 306 10.53 -8.71 1.53
C ASN A 306 9.90 -7.90 2.69
N PHE A 307 9.37 -6.72 2.39
CA PHE A 307 8.51 -6.00 3.33
C PHE A 307 7.07 -6.48 3.18
N ARG A 308 6.25 -6.21 4.20
CA ARG A 308 4.85 -6.63 4.25
C ARG A 308 4.10 -6.07 3.07
N MET A 309 3.39 -6.93 2.35
CA MET A 309 2.50 -6.53 1.27
C MET A 309 1.24 -7.37 1.36
N PRO A 310 0.06 -6.80 1.04
CA PRO A 310 -1.16 -7.56 1.01
C PRO A 310 -1.09 -8.58 -0.13
N ASP A 311 -1.62 -9.76 0.11
CA ASP A 311 -1.74 -10.80 -0.89
C ASP A 311 -2.90 -10.46 -1.83
N ILE A 312 -2.55 -9.85 -2.98
CA ILE A 312 -3.49 -9.28 -3.93
C ILE A 312 -3.12 -9.71 -5.35
N ILE A 313 -4.15 -10.10 -6.11
CA ILE A 313 -4.05 -10.29 -7.55
C ILE A 313 -4.81 -9.17 -8.26
N SER A 314 -4.09 -8.38 -9.04
CA SER A 314 -4.67 -7.36 -9.92
C SER A 314 -4.92 -7.94 -11.31
N VAL A 315 -6.11 -7.68 -11.83
CA VAL A 315 -6.52 -7.99 -13.20
C VAL A 315 -6.72 -6.67 -13.95
N GLY A 316 -6.20 -6.56 -15.18
CA GLY A 316 -6.42 -5.43 -16.08
C GLY A 316 -7.85 -5.38 -16.63
N LEU A 317 -8.83 -5.33 -15.74
CA LEU A 317 -10.26 -5.40 -16.02
C LEU A 317 -10.96 -4.42 -15.09
N GLY A 318 -11.58 -3.38 -15.63
CA GLY A 318 -12.39 -2.41 -14.90
C GLY A 318 -13.49 -1.87 -15.80
N GLY A 319 -14.25 -0.88 -15.32
CA GLY A 319 -15.38 -0.30 -16.09
C GLY A 319 -14.99 0.34 -17.43
N GLY A 320 -13.76 0.83 -17.56
CA GLY A 320 -13.23 1.47 -18.77
C GLY A 320 -12.39 0.54 -19.64
N SER A 321 -12.29 -0.75 -19.32
CA SER A 321 -11.50 -1.69 -20.12
C SER A 321 -12.06 -1.79 -21.53
N ILE A 322 -11.16 -1.68 -22.52
CA ILE A 322 -11.53 -1.61 -23.93
C ILE A 322 -11.93 -3.00 -24.43
N VAL A 323 -13.06 -3.08 -25.10
CA VAL A 323 -13.56 -4.31 -25.74
C VAL A 323 -13.19 -4.28 -27.22
N ARG A 324 -12.52 -5.33 -27.71
CA ARG A 324 -12.16 -5.47 -29.13
C ARG A 324 -12.71 -6.75 -29.72
N VAL A 325 -12.96 -6.67 -31.02
CA VAL A 325 -13.39 -7.81 -31.84
C VAL A 325 -12.42 -7.94 -33.00
N ASN A 326 -11.70 -9.07 -33.05
CA ASN A 326 -10.78 -9.43 -34.13
C ASN A 326 -11.26 -10.74 -34.76
N GLY A 327 -12.08 -10.64 -35.81
CA GLY A 327 -12.80 -11.80 -36.35
C GLY A 327 -13.76 -12.37 -35.30
N ASP A 328 -13.64 -13.66 -34.98
CA ASP A 328 -14.46 -14.32 -33.95
C ASP A 328 -13.89 -14.17 -32.52
N LYS A 329 -12.73 -13.52 -32.37
CA LYS A 329 -12.08 -13.38 -31.06
C LYS A 329 -12.47 -12.07 -30.39
N ILE A 330 -13.07 -12.18 -29.21
CA ILE A 330 -13.34 -11.08 -28.29
C ILE A 330 -12.17 -10.96 -27.32
N THR A 331 -11.73 -9.74 -27.04
CA THR A 331 -10.75 -9.46 -25.98
C THR A 331 -11.21 -8.27 -25.15
N VAL A 332 -11.02 -8.35 -23.84
CA VAL A 332 -11.32 -7.28 -22.88
C VAL A 332 -10.02 -6.84 -22.21
N GLY A 333 -9.69 -5.56 -22.32
CA GLY A 333 -8.44 -5.02 -21.79
C GLY A 333 -7.18 -5.60 -22.46
N PRO A 334 -6.00 -5.55 -21.79
CA PRO A 334 -5.79 -5.03 -20.42
C PRO A 334 -5.84 -3.50 -20.33
N ASP A 335 -5.83 -2.80 -21.47
CA ASP A 335 -5.87 -1.35 -21.52
C ASP A 335 -7.29 -0.79 -21.33
N SER A 336 -7.34 0.43 -20.81
CA SER A 336 -8.55 1.11 -20.37
C SER A 336 -8.49 2.59 -20.73
N VAL A 337 -9.67 3.20 -20.93
CA VAL A 337 -9.81 4.65 -21.08
C VAL A 337 -9.62 5.43 -19.76
N GLY A 338 -9.51 4.72 -18.62
CA GLY A 338 -9.14 5.29 -17.33
C GLY A 338 -10.04 6.43 -16.87
N TYR A 339 -9.43 7.55 -16.44
CA TYR A 339 -10.16 8.73 -15.99
C TYR A 339 -11.01 9.40 -17.09
N GLN A 340 -10.79 9.06 -18.37
CA GLN A 340 -11.51 9.60 -19.52
C GLN A 340 -12.78 8.79 -19.86
N ILE A 341 -13.18 7.84 -19.01
CA ILE A 341 -14.35 6.99 -19.26
C ILE A 341 -15.63 7.78 -19.56
N SER A 342 -15.84 8.91 -18.89
CA SER A 342 -17.00 9.78 -19.11
C SER A 342 -16.98 10.55 -20.43
N GLU A 343 -15.85 10.54 -21.14
CA GLU A 343 -15.67 11.22 -22.43
C GLU A 343 -15.57 10.20 -23.58
N GLU A 344 -14.91 9.06 -23.34
CA GLU A 344 -14.53 8.11 -24.40
C GLU A 344 -15.49 6.93 -24.57
N ALA A 345 -16.22 6.51 -23.52
CA ALA A 345 -17.11 5.36 -23.62
C ALA A 345 -18.38 5.69 -24.43
N LEU A 346 -18.91 4.70 -25.16
CA LEU A 346 -20.06 4.90 -26.05
C LEU A 346 -21.30 5.39 -25.31
N VAL A 347 -21.54 4.89 -24.11
CA VAL A 347 -22.69 5.25 -23.27
C VAL A 347 -22.68 6.72 -22.82
N PHE A 348 -21.54 7.40 -22.92
CA PHE A 348 -21.42 8.84 -22.68
C PHE A 348 -21.30 9.67 -23.97
N GLY A 349 -21.42 9.04 -25.14
CA GLY A 349 -21.31 9.69 -26.44
C GLY A 349 -19.89 9.70 -27.04
N GLY A 350 -18.96 8.97 -26.44
CA GLY A 350 -17.62 8.76 -26.96
C GLY A 350 -17.56 7.78 -28.13
N SER A 351 -16.35 7.34 -28.48
CA SER A 351 -16.10 6.48 -29.66
C SER A 351 -15.52 5.11 -29.33
N THR A 352 -15.23 4.84 -28.06
CA THR A 352 -14.54 3.63 -27.60
C THR A 352 -15.53 2.69 -26.92
N LEU A 353 -15.59 1.43 -27.37
CA LEU A 353 -16.40 0.39 -26.72
C LEU A 353 -15.69 -0.11 -25.45
N THR A 354 -16.40 -0.08 -24.33
CA THR A 354 -15.91 -0.42 -22.99
C THR A 354 -16.79 -1.46 -22.31
N THR A 355 -16.30 -2.05 -21.21
CA THR A 355 -17.09 -2.98 -20.37
C THR A 355 -18.30 -2.31 -19.71
N THR A 356 -18.26 -1.01 -19.42
CA THR A 356 -19.43 -0.25 -18.93
C THR A 356 -20.54 -0.23 -19.98
N ASP A 357 -20.21 -0.08 -21.27
CA ASP A 357 -21.19 -0.11 -22.36
C ASP A 357 -21.89 -1.47 -22.43
N ILE A 358 -21.15 -2.56 -22.20
CA ILE A 358 -21.70 -3.92 -22.15
C ILE A 358 -22.63 -4.11 -20.95
N ALA A 359 -22.23 -3.63 -19.77
CA ALA A 359 -23.07 -3.71 -18.57
C ALA A 359 -24.39 -2.97 -18.76
N VAL A 360 -24.37 -1.75 -19.31
CA VAL A 360 -25.58 -0.97 -19.62
C VAL A 360 -26.40 -1.65 -20.71
N ARG A 361 -25.76 -2.19 -21.76
CA ARG A 361 -26.46 -2.91 -22.83
C ARG A 361 -27.22 -4.14 -22.33
N LEU A 362 -26.68 -4.83 -21.34
CA LEU A 362 -27.30 -6.02 -20.73
C LEU A 362 -28.29 -5.67 -19.62
N GLY A 363 -28.49 -4.38 -19.29
CA GLY A 363 -29.36 -3.94 -18.20
C GLY A 363 -28.80 -4.25 -16.81
N LEU A 364 -27.49 -4.46 -16.69
CA LEU A 364 -26.81 -4.70 -15.41
C LEU A 364 -26.55 -3.38 -14.64
N ALA A 365 -26.63 -2.25 -15.33
CA ALA A 365 -26.32 -0.93 -14.77
C ALA A 365 -27.12 0.19 -15.45
N GLU A 366 -27.41 1.25 -14.70
CA GLU A 366 -28.01 2.49 -15.20
C GLU A 366 -26.96 3.61 -15.14
N VAL A 367 -26.12 3.70 -16.17
CA VAL A 367 -25.03 4.69 -16.28
C VAL A 367 -25.04 5.28 -17.69
N GLY A 368 -24.82 6.59 -17.82
CA GLY A 368 -24.83 7.30 -19.10
C GLY A 368 -26.20 7.26 -19.79
N ASP A 369 -26.21 7.26 -21.12
CA ASP A 369 -27.41 7.14 -21.95
C ASP A 369 -27.50 5.73 -22.58
N PRO A 370 -28.40 4.85 -22.08
CA PRO A 370 -28.58 3.50 -22.60
C PRO A 370 -28.96 3.44 -24.10
N THR A 371 -29.53 4.51 -24.65
CA THR A 371 -29.91 4.55 -26.06
C THR A 371 -28.70 4.53 -26.99
N LEU A 372 -27.55 5.02 -26.52
CA LEU A 372 -26.30 5.06 -27.28
C LEU A 372 -25.68 3.68 -27.46
N VAL A 373 -25.98 2.72 -26.58
CA VAL A 373 -25.45 1.35 -26.64
C VAL A 373 -26.49 0.33 -27.12
N ALA A 374 -27.75 0.73 -27.29
CA ALA A 374 -28.84 -0.16 -27.72
C ALA A 374 -28.62 -0.86 -29.07
N HIS A 375 -27.78 -0.27 -29.94
CA HIS A 375 -27.42 -0.83 -31.24
C HIS A 375 -26.49 -2.05 -31.15
N LEU A 376 -25.85 -2.29 -29.99
CA LEU A 376 -24.99 -3.46 -29.78
C LEU A 376 -25.83 -4.74 -29.79
N ASP A 377 -25.34 -5.77 -30.46
CA ASP A 377 -26.01 -7.07 -30.46
C ASP A 377 -26.00 -7.71 -29.06
N GLU A 378 -27.12 -8.30 -28.64
CA GLU A 378 -27.26 -8.86 -27.30
C GLU A 378 -26.44 -10.14 -27.11
N ALA A 379 -26.32 -10.97 -28.15
CA ALA A 379 -25.50 -12.18 -28.08
C ALA A 379 -24.01 -11.82 -28.00
N PHE A 380 -23.58 -10.80 -28.74
CA PHE A 380 -22.25 -10.22 -28.58
C PHE A 380 -22.00 -9.72 -27.15
N ALA A 381 -22.90 -8.90 -26.60
CA ALA A 381 -22.75 -8.38 -25.24
C ALA A 381 -22.67 -9.51 -24.19
N LYS A 382 -23.47 -10.57 -24.34
CA LYS A 382 -23.39 -11.77 -23.48
C LYS A 382 -22.07 -12.51 -23.63
N ALA A 383 -21.52 -12.61 -24.84
CA ALA A 383 -20.21 -13.23 -25.06
C ALA A 383 -19.08 -12.43 -24.40
N VAL A 384 -19.12 -11.09 -24.46
CA VAL A 384 -18.18 -10.24 -23.71
C VAL A 384 -18.33 -10.44 -22.20
N GLN A 385 -19.56 -10.53 -21.69
CA GLN A 385 -19.82 -10.78 -20.27
C GLN A 385 -19.27 -12.14 -19.80
N GLN A 386 -19.31 -13.17 -20.65
CA GLN A 386 -18.70 -14.47 -20.37
C GLN A 386 -17.17 -14.38 -20.29
N GLU A 387 -16.54 -13.58 -21.15
CA GLU A 387 -15.09 -13.34 -21.08
C GLU A 387 -14.71 -12.63 -19.77
N ILE A 388 -15.47 -11.60 -19.37
CA ILE A 388 -15.31 -10.92 -18.06
C ILE A 388 -15.43 -11.93 -16.92
N SER A 389 -16.45 -12.79 -16.94
CA SER A 389 -16.65 -13.84 -15.92
C SER A 389 -15.50 -14.83 -15.86
N SER A 390 -14.93 -15.19 -17.02
CA SER A 390 -13.81 -16.12 -17.14
C SER A 390 -12.54 -15.52 -16.54
N LEU A 391 -12.23 -14.27 -16.87
CA LEU A 391 -11.07 -13.54 -16.33
C LEU A 391 -11.14 -13.43 -14.80
N LEU A 392 -12.29 -13.02 -14.26
CA LEU A 392 -12.49 -12.92 -12.82
C LEU A 392 -12.42 -14.29 -12.13
N GLY A 393 -13.08 -15.30 -12.68
CA GLY A 393 -13.08 -16.66 -12.11
C GLY A 393 -11.67 -17.28 -12.07
N GLN A 394 -10.86 -17.08 -13.12
CA GLN A 394 -9.47 -17.55 -13.13
C GLN A 394 -8.59 -16.84 -12.09
N ALA A 395 -8.79 -15.53 -11.90
CA ALA A 395 -8.02 -14.77 -10.92
C ALA A 395 -8.43 -15.13 -9.49
N ILE A 396 -9.73 -15.34 -9.25
CA ILE A 396 -10.26 -15.86 -7.99
C ILE A 396 -9.67 -17.24 -7.68
N ASP A 397 -9.69 -18.18 -8.64
CA ASP A 397 -9.17 -19.53 -8.43
C ASP A 397 -7.67 -19.54 -8.06
N LYS A 398 -6.88 -18.56 -8.52
CA LYS A 398 -5.46 -18.42 -8.11
C LYS A 398 -5.28 -18.00 -6.64
N MET A 399 -6.26 -17.33 -6.04
CA MET A 399 -6.20 -16.85 -4.65
C MET A 399 -6.72 -17.88 -3.64
N LYS A 400 -7.54 -18.83 -4.11
CA LYS A 400 -8.16 -19.85 -3.27
C LYS A 400 -7.11 -20.82 -2.75
N THR A 401 -7.23 -21.16 -1.48
CA THR A 401 -6.39 -22.16 -0.81
C THR A 401 -7.00 -23.57 -0.87
N SER A 402 -8.25 -23.70 -1.33
CA SER A 402 -8.96 -24.96 -1.52
C SER A 402 -9.79 -24.93 -2.81
N SER A 403 -10.28 -26.09 -3.24
CA SER A 403 -11.16 -26.21 -4.41
C SER A 403 -12.62 -25.81 -4.12
N GLU A 404 -12.98 -25.51 -2.87
CA GLU A 404 -14.35 -25.20 -2.48
C GLU A 404 -14.78 -23.82 -2.97
N ASP A 405 -16.07 -23.63 -3.24
CA ASP A 405 -16.59 -22.31 -3.57
C ASP A 405 -16.51 -21.36 -2.38
N VAL A 406 -16.18 -20.10 -2.65
CA VAL A 406 -15.92 -19.09 -1.64
C VAL A 406 -16.97 -17.98 -1.69
N SER A 407 -17.24 -17.37 -0.54
CA SER A 407 -17.97 -16.11 -0.49
C SER A 407 -17.09 -14.98 -1.02
N LEU A 408 -17.71 -14.03 -1.71
CA LEU A 408 -17.05 -12.86 -2.29
C LEU A 408 -17.78 -11.59 -1.86
N VAL A 409 -17.05 -10.62 -1.33
CA VAL A 409 -17.58 -9.26 -1.14
C VAL A 409 -17.15 -8.41 -2.32
N LEU A 410 -18.11 -7.85 -3.04
CA LEU A 410 -17.87 -6.99 -4.19
C LEU A 410 -17.94 -5.52 -3.76
N VAL A 411 -16.86 -4.78 -4.02
CA VAL A 411 -16.75 -3.34 -3.82
C VAL A 411 -16.19 -2.66 -5.06
N GLY A 412 -16.05 -1.34 -5.02
CA GLY A 412 -15.54 -0.54 -6.12
C GLY A 412 -16.64 -0.04 -7.06
N GLY A 413 -16.42 1.15 -7.63
CA GLY A 413 -17.40 1.80 -8.52
C GLY A 413 -17.63 1.06 -9.84
N GLY A 414 -16.67 0.23 -10.26
CA GLY A 414 -16.75 -0.63 -11.44
C GLY A 414 -17.46 -1.96 -11.19
N GLY A 415 -17.96 -2.24 -9.98
CA GLY A 415 -18.66 -3.48 -9.67
C GLY A 415 -19.89 -3.77 -10.54
N ILE A 416 -20.36 -2.77 -11.30
CA ILE A 416 -21.42 -2.88 -12.30
C ILE A 416 -21.12 -3.87 -13.44
N ILE A 417 -19.84 -4.13 -13.75
CA ILE A 417 -19.47 -5.07 -14.82
C ILE A 417 -19.46 -6.53 -14.36
N VAL A 418 -19.58 -6.76 -13.05
CA VAL A 418 -19.43 -8.09 -12.46
C VAL A 418 -20.72 -8.91 -12.65
N PRO A 419 -20.64 -10.10 -13.27
CA PRO A 419 -21.82 -10.94 -13.49
C PRO A 419 -22.41 -11.43 -12.16
N GLU A 420 -23.68 -11.84 -12.18
CA GLU A 420 -24.35 -12.40 -11.00
C GLU A 420 -23.73 -13.73 -10.53
N GLN A 421 -23.11 -14.47 -11.44
CA GLN A 421 -22.46 -15.75 -11.16
C GLN A 421 -21.04 -15.73 -11.70
N ILE A 422 -20.10 -16.16 -10.86
CA ILE A 422 -18.71 -16.37 -11.22
C ILE A 422 -18.35 -17.80 -10.80
N ARG A 423 -17.67 -18.53 -11.68
CA ARG A 423 -17.15 -19.86 -11.34
C ARG A 423 -16.27 -19.78 -10.10
N GLY A 424 -16.47 -20.69 -9.16
CA GLY A 424 -15.68 -20.75 -7.93
C GLY A 424 -16.20 -19.87 -6.80
N VAL A 425 -17.32 -19.15 -6.99
CA VAL A 425 -17.92 -18.25 -6.00
C VAL A 425 -19.33 -18.74 -5.66
N SER A 426 -19.60 -18.96 -4.37
CA SER A 426 -20.91 -19.45 -3.90
C SER A 426 -21.91 -18.31 -3.70
N THR A 427 -21.45 -17.13 -3.29
CA THR A 427 -22.30 -15.96 -3.00
C THR A 427 -21.50 -14.68 -3.21
N ILE A 428 -22.14 -13.68 -3.84
CA ILE A 428 -21.60 -12.33 -4.00
C ILE A 428 -22.39 -11.39 -3.09
N VAL A 429 -21.71 -10.83 -2.09
CA VAL A 429 -22.25 -9.82 -1.17
C VAL A 429 -21.95 -8.43 -1.73
N LYS A 430 -22.98 -7.59 -1.85
CA LYS A 430 -22.88 -6.20 -2.31
C LYS A 430 -23.44 -5.27 -1.24
N ASN A 431 -22.93 -4.04 -1.17
CA ASN A 431 -23.45 -2.97 -0.32
C ASN A 431 -23.62 -1.70 -1.16
N GLU A 432 -24.65 -0.89 -0.87
CA GLU A 432 -24.93 0.35 -1.59
C GLU A 432 -23.76 1.36 -1.55
N TYR A 433 -22.95 1.33 -0.49
CA TYR A 433 -21.76 2.18 -0.32
C TYR A 433 -20.47 1.52 -0.83
N GLY A 434 -20.57 0.36 -1.51
CA GLY A 434 -19.41 -0.36 -2.03
C GLY A 434 -18.53 0.46 -2.98
N GLY A 435 -19.12 1.45 -3.67
CA GLY A 435 -18.40 2.35 -4.59
C GLY A 435 -17.38 3.29 -3.92
N VAL A 436 -17.44 3.45 -2.59
CA VAL A 436 -16.50 4.26 -1.78
C VAL A 436 -15.90 3.44 -0.62
N ALA A 437 -15.85 2.12 -0.77
CA ALA A 437 -15.35 1.21 0.26
C ALA A 437 -13.89 1.52 0.65
N ASN A 438 -13.03 1.90 -0.29
CA ASN A 438 -11.67 2.37 -0.03
C ASN A 438 -11.63 3.53 0.98
N ALA A 439 -12.35 4.63 0.75
CA ALA A 439 -12.36 5.77 1.65
C ALA A 439 -12.99 5.42 3.02
N ILE A 440 -13.94 4.48 3.05
CA ILE A 440 -14.49 3.91 4.30
C ILE A 440 -13.40 3.13 5.05
N GLY A 441 -12.69 2.24 4.36
CA GLY A 441 -11.60 1.45 4.93
C GLY A 441 -10.48 2.32 5.50
N ALA A 442 -10.09 3.36 4.76
CA ALA A 442 -9.15 4.39 5.22
C ALA A 442 -9.62 5.06 6.51
N SER A 443 -10.94 5.25 6.68
CA SER A 443 -11.50 5.98 7.82
C SER A 443 -11.70 5.15 9.08
N ILE A 444 -11.89 3.84 8.92
CA ILE A 444 -12.18 2.90 10.01
C ILE A 444 -10.95 2.08 10.42
N ALA A 445 -9.84 2.24 9.71
CA ALA A 445 -8.56 1.63 10.05
C ALA A 445 -8.10 2.04 11.45
N GLN A 446 -7.46 1.09 12.14
CA GLN A 446 -6.92 1.29 13.49
C GLN A 446 -5.47 1.76 13.39
N ILE A 447 -4.97 2.43 14.43
CA ILE A 447 -3.54 2.76 14.54
C ILE A 447 -2.81 1.51 14.97
N SER A 448 -1.75 1.15 14.26
CA SER A 448 -0.93 -0.02 14.57
C SER A 448 0.35 0.37 15.30
N GLY A 449 0.90 -0.59 16.04
CA GLY A 449 2.27 -0.57 16.51
C GLY A 449 2.86 -1.96 16.34
N GLN A 450 4.11 -2.04 15.90
CA GLN A 450 4.74 -3.31 15.58
C GLN A 450 6.16 -3.36 16.09
N TYR A 451 6.50 -4.44 16.76
CA TYR A 451 7.87 -4.68 17.15
C TYR A 451 8.36 -6.02 16.61
N GLU A 452 9.50 -5.99 15.94
CA GLU A 452 10.21 -7.18 15.45
C GLU A 452 11.61 -7.18 16.03
N GLN A 453 12.00 -8.30 16.64
CA GLN A 453 13.37 -8.51 17.08
C GLN A 453 13.66 -10.01 17.13
N ILE A 454 14.92 -10.37 16.98
CA ILE A 454 15.38 -11.72 17.31
C ILE A 454 15.67 -11.80 18.80
N TYR A 455 15.05 -12.77 19.46
CA TYR A 455 15.26 -13.12 20.85
C TYR A 455 15.96 -14.47 20.93
N ILE A 456 16.81 -14.63 21.93
CA ILE A 456 17.52 -15.88 22.18
C ILE A 456 16.82 -16.56 23.36
N TYR A 457 15.98 -17.55 23.10
CA TYR A 457 15.16 -18.17 24.14
C TYR A 457 15.95 -18.91 25.22
N ALA A 458 17.22 -19.23 24.94
CA ALA A 458 18.15 -19.73 25.95
C ALA A 458 18.61 -18.66 26.95
N LYS A 459 18.61 -17.37 26.57
CA LYS A 459 19.02 -16.23 27.42
C LYS A 459 17.84 -15.53 28.06
N GLU A 460 16.73 -15.42 27.34
CA GLU A 460 15.50 -14.76 27.78
C GLU A 460 14.30 -15.65 27.44
N PRO A 461 13.55 -16.18 28.42
CA PRO A 461 12.44 -17.08 28.16
C PRO A 461 11.38 -16.47 27.23
N ARG A 462 10.76 -17.31 26.38
CA ARG A 462 9.72 -16.92 25.41
C ARG A 462 8.66 -15.97 25.98
N GLU A 463 8.15 -16.24 27.18
CA GLU A 463 7.11 -15.41 27.80
C GLU A 463 7.59 -13.99 28.13
N GLU A 464 8.85 -13.83 28.54
CA GLU A 464 9.44 -12.52 28.82
C GLU A 464 9.70 -11.75 27.52
N SER A 465 10.25 -12.44 26.52
CA SER A 465 10.46 -11.88 25.18
C SER A 465 9.17 -11.42 24.52
N LEU A 466 8.08 -12.18 24.69
CA LEU A 466 6.76 -11.79 24.18
C LEU A 466 6.23 -10.55 24.89
N LYS A 467 6.39 -10.45 26.21
CA LYS A 467 5.98 -9.26 26.96
C LYS A 467 6.79 -8.03 26.59
N ASP A 468 8.10 -8.18 26.39
CA ASP A 468 8.96 -7.08 25.95
C ASP A 468 8.56 -6.60 24.54
N ALA A 469 8.44 -7.53 23.58
CA ALA A 469 8.02 -7.22 22.22
C ALA A 469 6.63 -6.56 22.19
N GLN A 470 5.66 -7.10 22.94
CA GLN A 470 4.32 -6.52 23.04
C GLN A 470 4.34 -5.13 23.68
N SER A 471 5.11 -4.92 24.76
CA SER A 471 5.27 -3.62 25.40
C SER A 471 5.85 -2.57 24.44
N LYS A 472 6.84 -2.95 23.63
CA LYS A 472 7.43 -2.06 22.62
C LYS A 472 6.46 -1.77 21.47
N ALA A 473 5.70 -2.76 21.02
CA ALA A 473 4.64 -2.57 20.02
C ALA A 473 3.52 -1.64 20.54
N VAL A 474 3.08 -1.81 21.79
CA VAL A 474 2.11 -0.93 22.46
C VAL A 474 2.64 0.49 22.55
N LYS A 475 3.90 0.69 22.95
CA LYS A 475 4.51 2.03 23.00
C LYS A 475 4.50 2.72 21.64
N GLN A 476 4.82 1.99 20.57
CA GLN A 476 4.74 2.54 19.22
C GLN A 476 3.32 2.92 18.82
N ALA A 477 2.33 2.06 19.09
CA ALA A 477 0.93 2.37 18.80
C ALA A 477 0.46 3.62 19.54
N VAL A 478 0.80 3.75 20.84
CA VAL A 478 0.44 4.94 21.65
C VAL A 478 1.16 6.20 21.13
N LEU A 479 2.45 6.11 20.79
CA LEU A 479 3.19 7.22 20.17
C LEU A 479 2.59 7.64 18.82
N ALA A 480 2.03 6.68 18.09
CA ALA A 480 1.32 6.92 16.85
C ALA A 480 -0.12 7.43 17.05
N GLY A 481 -0.60 7.60 18.29
CA GLY A 481 -1.91 8.17 18.60
C GLY A 481 -3.00 7.17 19.02
N ALA A 482 -2.66 5.90 19.25
CA ALA A 482 -3.63 4.90 19.71
C ALA A 482 -4.04 5.12 21.19
N ILE A 483 -5.34 4.97 21.49
CA ILE A 483 -5.84 4.94 22.87
C ILE A 483 -5.36 3.65 23.54
N GLN A 484 -4.53 3.77 24.57
CA GLN A 484 -3.88 2.64 25.24
C GLN A 484 -4.86 1.57 25.73
N GLU A 485 -6.02 1.96 26.26
CA GLU A 485 -7.04 1.04 26.79
C GLU A 485 -7.75 0.23 25.71
N THR A 486 -7.60 0.61 24.44
CA THR A 486 -8.22 -0.05 23.29
C THR A 486 -7.25 -0.96 22.53
N ILE A 487 -5.99 -1.02 22.96
CA ILE A 487 -4.98 -1.77 22.24
C ILE A 487 -5.21 -3.27 22.39
N GLU A 488 -5.30 -3.96 21.27
CA GLU A 488 -5.44 -5.41 21.17
C GLU A 488 -4.27 -6.02 20.39
N LEU A 489 -3.90 -7.25 20.77
CA LEU A 489 -2.89 -8.04 20.08
C LEU A 489 -3.54 -8.67 18.84
N VAL A 490 -3.00 -8.36 17.66
CA VAL A 490 -3.53 -8.86 16.38
C VAL A 490 -2.70 -10.03 15.88
N GLU A 491 -1.39 -9.95 16.03
CA GLU A 491 -0.49 -10.92 15.42
C GLU A 491 0.72 -11.20 16.33
N VAL A 492 1.06 -12.48 16.45
CA VAL A 492 2.33 -12.95 16.99
C VAL A 492 2.93 -13.90 15.97
N GLU A 493 4.10 -13.55 15.46
CA GLU A 493 4.83 -14.38 14.52
C GLU A 493 6.16 -14.82 15.15
N GLU A 494 6.38 -16.13 15.20
CA GLU A 494 7.60 -16.73 15.70
C GLU A 494 8.28 -17.52 14.59
N THR A 495 9.48 -17.09 14.21
CA THR A 495 10.27 -17.77 13.19
C THR A 495 11.59 -18.23 13.79
N PRO A 496 11.73 -19.53 14.10
CA PRO A 496 13.00 -20.09 14.57
C PRO A 496 14.09 -19.90 13.50
N LEU A 497 15.24 -19.38 13.90
CA LEU A 497 16.40 -19.34 13.03
C LEU A 497 17.07 -20.71 13.07
N ALA A 498 16.71 -21.55 12.09
CA ALA A 498 17.44 -22.78 11.82
C ALA A 498 18.93 -22.41 11.72
N TYR A 499 19.80 -23.11 12.44
CA TYR A 499 21.26 -22.90 12.56
C TYR A 499 21.78 -21.91 13.61
N HIS A 500 20.94 -21.16 14.33
CA HIS A 500 21.46 -20.40 15.48
C HIS A 500 21.66 -21.33 16.70
N PRO A 501 22.86 -21.39 17.29
CA PRO A 501 23.20 -22.39 18.32
C PRO A 501 22.38 -22.26 19.62
N GLU A 502 21.79 -21.09 19.88
CA GLU A 502 21.11 -20.78 21.15
C GLU A 502 19.56 -20.69 21.03
N ASN A 503 18.94 -21.36 20.04
CA ASN A 503 17.49 -21.24 19.77
C ASN A 503 17.05 -19.77 19.62
N ALA A 504 17.72 -19.05 18.71
CA ALA A 504 17.27 -17.71 18.37
C ALA A 504 15.95 -17.80 17.59
N THR A 505 14.97 -17.07 18.07
CA THR A 505 13.64 -16.96 17.46
C THR A 505 13.43 -15.51 17.11
N ARG A 506 13.14 -15.26 15.83
CA ARG A 506 12.56 -13.99 15.43
C ARG A 506 11.15 -13.92 16.00
N LEU A 507 10.91 -12.94 16.86
CA LEU A 507 9.60 -12.68 17.42
C LEU A 507 9.10 -11.34 16.89
N LYS A 508 7.93 -11.39 16.28
CA LYS A 508 7.21 -10.23 15.81
C LYS A 508 5.88 -10.12 16.54
N VAL A 509 5.56 -8.93 17.01
CA VAL A 509 4.29 -8.63 17.67
C VAL A 509 3.67 -7.41 17.01
N LYS A 510 2.41 -7.53 16.60
CA LYS A 510 1.61 -6.43 16.09
C LYS A 510 0.40 -6.21 16.99
N VAL A 511 0.19 -4.95 17.34
CA VAL A 511 -0.97 -4.51 18.10
C VAL A 511 -1.69 -3.41 17.33
N VAL A 512 -2.99 -3.27 17.56
CA VAL A 512 -3.80 -2.18 16.98
C VAL A 512 -4.65 -1.53 18.06
N GLY A 513 -4.94 -0.24 17.93
CA GLY A 513 -5.81 0.49 18.84
C GLY A 513 -6.67 1.53 18.12
N LYS A 514 -7.72 2.01 18.79
CA LYS A 514 -8.58 3.06 18.28
C LYS A 514 -7.87 4.42 18.36
N MET A 515 -8.20 5.31 17.43
CA MET A 515 -7.81 6.72 17.46
C MET A 515 -8.53 7.45 18.61
N VAL A 516 -7.86 8.46 19.18
CA VAL A 516 -8.32 9.31 20.30
C VAL A 516 -9.63 10.04 20.02
#